data_AF-A0A7W0W3B1-F1
#
_entry.id   AF-A0A7W0W3B1-F1
#
_cell.length_a   1.000
_cell.length_b   1.000
_cell.length_c   1.000
_cell.angle_alpha   90.00
_cell.angle_beta   90.00
_cell.angle_gamma   90.00
#
_symmetry.space_group_name_H-M   'P 1'
#
loop_
_entity.id
_entity.type
_entity.pdbx_description
1 polymer ?
#
loop_
_entity_poly.entity_id
_entity_poly.type
_entity_poly.pdbx_seq_one_letter_code
_entity_poly.pdbx_strand_id
1 'polypeptide(L)'
;DNTGLPGSLQQLFCGGAASPVPDYTGYAGNPENIPTQCRDGSVFASSVPNVTFFAENYAAPRSLRSNLNWSGAILGNRFAANVEATYSRNRNQAGIVDLNFNPTLRFSLADEDNRPVYVQPTSIVPSTGTIASRDARVSQLFSRVTELRSDLQSESRQISFRLSPTSFRTNYSWGVGYVLGDVRERVRGFTNTAGNPLDVEWARSQFDSRHQITYNLGYNFLDAVRLNWFGSFRSGNPYTPLIAGDVNGDGYGNDRAFIFNPAQTADPALASAMQNLLATAPGNVRNCLENQLGRLAGRNSCQGPWTSQASLTLSLNPIKFRLPQRANVSFQISNPLGAADMLLHDDSKLRGWGQFSFSDPTLLQVRGFDPVSRRYRYDVNERFGSTSLATSSVRNPVTVTAMMRFDLGPTRERQQLTQQLDRGRRGRGERTPEPMLRAMYSSGGLTNPLAAILRQSDTLGLSGMQADSIATMNRRYVIRLDSIWSPVVAYYAALPKSYDQDDAYRRYRVAREASVDMLIRIAPDLKRLLTSEQRRKLPANVASFLDTRYLAAIRSGTAGGAGGMMSFPGGRMMQGGGPGGGARETIIIRQ
;
A
#
# COMPACT_ATOMS: atom_id res chain seq x y z
N ASP A 1 24.27 -13.47 -26.52
CA ASP A 1 24.65 -12.04 -26.44
C ASP A 1 24.12 -11.24 -27.62
N ASN A 2 23.59 -10.03 -27.37
CA ASN A 2 23.08 -9.09 -28.38
C ASN A 2 24.18 -8.10 -28.81
N THR A 3 25.33 -8.63 -29.23
CA THR A 3 26.49 -7.82 -29.61
C THR A 3 26.54 -7.54 -31.12
N GLY A 4 25.77 -8.27 -31.93
CA GLY A 4 25.83 -8.21 -33.40
C GLY A 4 27.09 -8.85 -34.01
N LEU A 5 27.98 -9.42 -33.19
CA LEU A 5 29.20 -10.10 -33.64
C LEU A 5 28.89 -11.53 -34.15
N PRO A 6 29.81 -12.16 -34.92
CA PRO A 6 29.67 -13.57 -35.30
C PRO A 6 29.43 -14.46 -34.07
N GLY A 7 28.43 -15.34 -34.14
CA GLY A 7 28.00 -16.18 -33.00
C GLY A 7 27.07 -15.50 -31.98
N SER A 8 26.68 -14.24 -32.21
CA SER A 8 25.65 -13.56 -31.41
C SER A 8 24.26 -14.17 -31.63
N LEU A 9 23.34 -13.87 -30.71
CA LEU A 9 21.99 -14.40 -30.75
C LEU A 9 21.24 -13.81 -31.97
N GLN A 10 20.81 -14.70 -32.86
CA GLN A 10 20.02 -14.34 -34.04
C GLN A 10 18.53 -14.30 -33.70
N GLN A 11 17.83 -13.31 -34.25
CA GLN A 11 16.38 -13.27 -34.22
C GLN A 11 15.85 -13.87 -35.52
N LEU A 12 15.11 -14.98 -35.41
CA LEU A 12 14.37 -15.55 -36.52
C LEU A 12 12.96 -14.94 -36.55
N PHE A 13 12.57 -14.35 -37.67
CA PHE A 13 11.22 -13.87 -37.94
C PHE A 13 10.72 -14.47 -39.25
N CYS A 14 9.59 -15.18 -39.18
CA CYS A 14 8.94 -15.80 -40.33
C CYS A 14 7.46 -15.38 -40.37
N GLY A 15 7.07 -14.61 -41.39
CA GLY A 15 5.70 -14.13 -41.57
C GLY A 15 4.94 -14.87 -42.68
N GLY A 16 3.65 -15.15 -42.46
CA GLY A 16 2.78 -15.73 -43.50
C GLY A 16 3.29 -17.08 -44.02
N ALA A 17 3.41 -17.21 -45.35
CA ALA A 17 3.86 -18.45 -46.00
C ALA A 17 5.32 -18.83 -45.69
N ALA A 18 6.13 -17.88 -45.20
CA ALA A 18 7.49 -18.12 -44.76
C ALA A 18 7.55 -18.88 -43.42
N SER A 19 6.45 -18.91 -42.65
CA SER A 19 6.41 -19.61 -41.37
C SER A 19 6.45 -21.13 -41.56
N PRO A 20 7.34 -21.85 -40.85
CA PRO A 20 7.28 -23.30 -40.76
C PRO A 20 5.93 -23.75 -40.17
N VAL A 21 5.41 -24.88 -40.65
CA VAL A 21 4.20 -25.50 -40.08
C VAL A 21 4.59 -26.20 -38.78
N PRO A 22 3.95 -25.90 -37.63
CA PRO A 22 4.34 -26.49 -36.35
C PRO A 22 3.94 -27.97 -36.26
N ASP A 23 4.92 -28.86 -36.02
CA ASP A 23 4.74 -30.26 -35.63
C ASP A 23 5.09 -30.47 -34.15
N TYR A 24 4.16 -30.11 -33.26
CA TYR A 24 4.37 -30.20 -31.82
C TYR A 24 4.71 -31.62 -31.35
N THR A 25 4.16 -32.64 -32.02
CA THR A 25 4.44 -34.05 -31.73
C THR A 25 5.87 -34.43 -32.07
N GLY A 26 6.37 -34.03 -33.24
CA GLY A 26 7.76 -34.23 -33.65
C GLY A 26 8.76 -33.47 -32.80
N TYR A 27 8.40 -32.26 -32.35
CA TYR A 27 9.25 -31.41 -31.50
C TYR A 27 9.40 -31.96 -30.08
N ALA A 28 8.32 -32.53 -29.52
CA ALA A 28 8.34 -33.14 -28.20
C ALA A 28 9.18 -34.43 -28.16
N GLY A 29 9.22 -35.17 -29.26
CA GLY A 29 10.01 -36.41 -29.40
C GLY A 29 11.48 -36.17 -29.72
N ASN A 30 11.81 -35.12 -30.49
CA ASN A 30 13.19 -34.73 -30.79
C ASN A 30 13.31 -33.20 -30.94
N PRO A 31 14.03 -32.52 -30.02
CA PRO A 31 14.29 -31.08 -30.12
C PRO A 31 14.98 -30.63 -31.41
N GLU A 32 15.71 -31.51 -32.11
CA GLU A 32 16.36 -31.19 -33.39
C GLU A 32 15.36 -30.97 -34.54
N ASN A 33 14.12 -31.45 -34.39
CA ASN A 33 13.06 -31.22 -35.37
C ASN A 33 12.51 -29.78 -35.33
N ILE A 34 12.86 -28.99 -34.32
CA ILE A 34 12.42 -27.60 -34.19
C ILE A 34 13.08 -26.77 -35.31
N PRO A 35 12.31 -26.13 -36.21
CA PRO A 35 12.87 -25.37 -37.33
C PRO A 35 13.75 -24.20 -36.85
N THR A 36 14.98 -24.14 -37.37
CA THR A 36 15.94 -23.05 -37.10
C THR A 36 15.97 -22.00 -38.21
N GLN A 37 15.19 -22.19 -39.27
CA GLN A 37 15.11 -21.32 -40.44
C GLN A 37 13.65 -21.16 -40.87
N CYS A 38 13.37 -20.06 -41.58
CA CYS A 38 12.09 -19.89 -42.25
C CYS A 38 11.99 -20.81 -43.47
N ARG A 39 10.76 -21.08 -43.90
CA ARG A 39 10.47 -21.98 -45.04
C ARG A 39 10.96 -21.42 -46.37
N ASP A 40 11.01 -20.10 -46.51
CA ASP A 40 11.47 -19.40 -47.70
C ASP A 40 12.48 -18.28 -47.35
N GLY A 41 13.06 -17.65 -48.37
CA GLY A 41 13.93 -16.48 -48.26
C GLY A 41 13.23 -15.18 -48.66
N SER A 42 11.90 -15.10 -48.50
CA SER A 42 11.12 -13.92 -48.84
C SER A 42 11.45 -12.72 -47.93
N VAL A 43 10.89 -11.55 -48.21
CA VAL A 43 11.00 -10.38 -47.30
C VAL A 43 10.42 -10.66 -45.90
N PHE A 44 9.58 -11.69 -45.77
CA PHE A 44 8.99 -12.15 -44.52
C PHE A 44 9.85 -13.16 -43.77
N ALA A 45 11.01 -13.53 -44.31
CA ALA A 45 12.00 -14.38 -43.67
C ALA A 45 13.24 -13.55 -43.28
N SER A 46 13.60 -13.58 -41.99
CA SER A 46 14.76 -12.85 -41.48
C SER A 46 15.44 -13.63 -40.37
N SER A 47 16.78 -13.74 -40.44
CA SER A 47 17.64 -14.41 -39.46
C SER A 47 18.85 -13.54 -39.10
N VAL A 48 18.58 -12.34 -38.61
CA VAL A 48 19.61 -11.33 -38.34
C VAL A 48 19.74 -11.06 -36.83
N PRO A 49 20.93 -10.70 -36.34
CA PRO A 49 21.13 -10.43 -34.91
C PRO A 49 20.52 -9.10 -34.47
N ASN A 50 20.25 -9.01 -33.17
CA ASN A 50 19.95 -7.76 -32.49
C ASN A 50 21.20 -7.19 -31.82
N VAL A 51 21.29 -5.87 -31.74
CA VAL A 51 22.36 -5.16 -31.04
C VAL A 51 21.75 -4.35 -29.91
N THR A 52 22.33 -4.39 -28.73
CA THR A 52 21.91 -3.55 -27.60
C THR A 52 23.12 -2.94 -26.92
N PHE A 53 23.13 -1.62 -26.76
CA PHE A 53 24.22 -0.91 -26.09
C PHE A 53 23.71 0.35 -25.38
N PHE A 54 24.54 0.91 -24.51
CA PHE A 54 24.25 2.18 -23.84
C PHE A 54 24.79 3.34 -24.66
N ALA A 55 24.01 4.43 -24.74
CA ALA A 55 24.50 5.68 -25.30
C ALA A 55 25.79 6.12 -24.57
N GLU A 56 26.71 6.75 -25.30
CA GLU A 56 28.00 7.20 -24.74
C GLU A 56 27.80 8.16 -23.54
N ASN A 57 26.74 8.96 -23.58
CA ASN A 57 26.37 9.91 -22.53
C ASN A 57 25.37 9.34 -21.50
N TYR A 58 25.24 8.02 -21.41
CA TYR A 58 24.32 7.40 -20.45
C TYR A 58 24.70 7.79 -19.02
N ALA A 59 23.76 8.40 -18.32
CA ALA A 59 23.95 8.94 -16.99
C ALA A 59 22.97 8.28 -16.00
N ALA A 60 23.43 8.13 -14.76
CA ALA A 60 22.57 7.66 -13.69
C ALA A 60 21.34 8.57 -13.50
N PRO A 61 20.16 8.00 -13.17
CA PRO A 61 18.96 8.76 -12.83
C PRO A 61 19.21 9.77 -11.71
N ARG A 62 18.65 10.97 -11.85
CA ARG A 62 18.73 12.03 -10.82
C ARG A 62 17.32 12.44 -10.41
N SER A 63 17.06 12.61 -9.13
CA SER A 63 15.75 13.06 -8.65
C SER A 63 15.86 14.26 -7.74
N LEU A 64 15.10 15.32 -8.05
CA LEU A 64 14.82 16.39 -7.10
C LEU A 64 13.50 16.07 -6.40
N ARG A 65 13.51 16.03 -5.07
CA ARG A 65 12.31 15.78 -4.26
C ARG A 65 12.14 16.92 -3.25
N SER A 66 10.97 17.52 -3.26
CA SER A 66 10.56 18.57 -2.34
C SER A 66 9.35 18.09 -1.56
N ASN A 67 9.35 18.33 -0.26
CA ASN A 67 8.27 17.95 0.64
C ASN A 67 7.91 19.15 1.52
N LEU A 68 6.61 19.46 1.59
CA LEU A 68 6.04 20.45 2.48
C LEU A 68 5.04 19.73 3.38
N ASN A 69 5.29 19.75 4.68
CA ASN A 69 4.46 19.06 5.65
C ASN A 69 3.95 20.04 6.71
N TRP A 70 2.64 20.02 6.93
CA TRP A 70 1.99 20.70 8.02
C TRP A 70 1.24 19.69 8.88
N SER A 71 1.41 19.77 10.20
CA SER A 71 0.69 18.95 11.16
C SER A 71 0.24 19.80 12.33
N GLY A 72 -1.05 19.73 12.67
CA GLY A 72 -1.60 20.53 13.74
C GLY A 72 -2.96 20.03 14.21
N ALA A 73 -3.37 20.53 15.37
CA ALA A 73 -4.71 20.33 15.86
C ALA A 73 -5.66 21.36 15.22
N ILE A 74 -6.82 20.91 14.75
CA ILE A 74 -7.85 21.73 14.11
C ILE A 74 -9.16 21.68 14.88
N LEU A 75 -10.04 22.63 14.60
CA LEU A 75 -11.40 22.72 15.16
C LEU A 75 -11.39 22.71 16.70
N GLY A 76 -10.51 23.50 17.33
CA GLY A 76 -10.40 23.62 18.79
C GLY A 76 -9.91 22.32 19.46
N ASN A 77 -8.80 21.77 18.97
CA ASN A 77 -8.22 20.51 19.43
C ASN A 77 -9.20 19.34 19.42
N ARG A 78 -10.04 19.21 18.39
CA ARG A 78 -10.94 18.05 18.19
C ARG A 78 -10.34 17.00 17.27
N PHE A 79 -9.59 17.44 16.26
CA PHE A 79 -8.91 16.57 15.32
C PHE A 79 -7.47 17.01 15.12
N ALA A 80 -6.61 16.06 14.81
CA ALA A 80 -5.27 16.30 14.32
C ALA A 80 -5.34 16.10 12.81
N ALA A 81 -4.97 17.15 12.09
CA ALA A 81 -4.83 17.12 10.65
C ALA A 81 -3.35 17.13 10.29
N ASN A 82 -3.00 16.36 9.27
CA ASN A 82 -1.69 16.38 8.66
C ASN A 82 -1.89 16.52 7.16
N VAL A 83 -1.23 17.52 6.57
CA VAL A 83 -1.27 17.81 5.15
C VAL A 83 0.16 17.80 4.64
N GLU A 84 0.45 16.90 3.72
CA GLU A 84 1.78 16.71 3.16
C GLU A 84 1.70 16.83 1.64
N ALA A 85 2.41 17.80 1.09
CA ALA A 85 2.56 17.99 -0.35
C ALA A 85 3.98 17.58 -0.77
N THR A 86 4.08 16.65 -1.71
CA THR A 86 5.34 16.16 -2.26
C THR A 86 5.38 16.45 -3.75
N TYR A 87 6.48 17.05 -4.19
CA TYR A 87 6.81 17.22 -5.60
C TYR A 87 8.11 16.49 -5.88
N SER A 88 8.12 15.66 -6.92
CA SER A 88 9.35 15.02 -7.38
C SER A 88 9.51 15.18 -8.88
N ARG A 89 10.71 15.54 -9.29
CA ARG A 89 11.12 15.63 -10.69
C ARG A 89 12.32 14.72 -10.91
N ASN A 90 12.10 13.65 -11.66
CA ASN A 90 13.14 12.72 -12.02
C ASN A 90 13.67 13.08 -13.42
N ARG A 91 14.99 13.14 -13.53
CA ARG A 91 15.75 13.37 -14.75
C ARG A 91 16.59 12.13 -15.05
N ASN A 92 17.10 12.08 -16.26
CA ASN A 92 17.89 10.98 -16.77
C ASN A 92 17.17 9.62 -16.64
N GLN A 93 15.87 9.61 -16.91
CA GLN A 93 15.10 8.37 -16.95
C GLN A 93 15.50 7.58 -18.20
N ALA A 94 15.60 6.27 -18.02
CA ALA A 94 15.99 5.37 -19.10
C ALA A 94 14.89 5.31 -20.18
N GLY A 95 15.32 5.27 -21.43
CA GLY A 95 14.47 5.07 -22.59
C GLY A 95 15.21 4.29 -23.68
N ILE A 96 14.47 3.73 -24.62
CA ILE A 96 15.04 3.00 -25.76
C ILE A 96 14.88 3.80 -27.04
N VAL A 97 15.88 3.73 -27.90
CA VAL A 97 15.82 4.22 -29.28
C VAL A 97 16.34 3.12 -30.19
N ASP A 98 15.59 2.79 -31.23
CA ASP A 98 16.08 1.89 -32.28
C ASP A 98 16.81 2.72 -33.35
N LEU A 99 18.14 2.62 -33.38
CA LEU A 99 18.96 3.35 -34.36
C LEU A 99 18.87 2.76 -35.77
N ASN A 100 18.44 1.49 -35.88
CA ASN A 100 18.25 0.87 -37.19
C ASN A 100 16.88 1.17 -37.79
N PHE A 101 16.01 1.92 -37.09
CA PHE A 101 14.70 2.32 -37.61
C PHE A 101 14.83 3.47 -38.63
N ASN A 102 14.17 3.32 -39.78
CA ASN A 102 14.09 4.35 -40.80
C ASN A 102 12.73 5.08 -40.71
N PRO A 103 12.70 6.38 -40.32
CA PRO A 103 11.46 7.14 -40.15
C PRO A 103 10.81 7.61 -41.46
N THR A 104 11.24 7.10 -42.62
CA THR A 104 10.68 7.48 -43.93
C THR A 104 9.25 6.95 -44.06
N LEU A 105 8.27 7.86 -44.15
CA LEU A 105 6.87 7.51 -44.38
C LEU A 105 6.70 6.84 -45.74
N ARG A 106 6.08 5.65 -45.77
CA ARG A 106 5.76 4.94 -47.02
C ARG A 106 4.33 5.19 -47.46
N PHE A 107 3.39 5.09 -46.53
CA PHE A 107 1.99 5.43 -46.72
C PHE A 107 1.32 5.73 -45.37
N SER A 108 0.09 6.25 -45.42
CA SER A 108 -0.73 6.47 -44.23
C SER A 108 -2.04 5.69 -44.30
N LEU A 109 -2.57 5.32 -43.15
CA LEU A 109 -3.89 4.69 -43.00
C LEU A 109 -4.96 5.77 -42.87
N ALA A 110 -5.68 6.05 -43.96
CA ALA A 110 -6.67 7.12 -44.01
C ALA A 110 -7.88 6.88 -43.09
N ASP A 111 -8.17 5.61 -42.78
CA ASP A 111 -9.20 5.16 -41.84
C ASP A 111 -8.79 5.25 -40.36
N GLU A 112 -7.53 5.57 -40.08
CA GLU A 112 -6.98 5.71 -38.72
C GLU A 112 -6.32 7.07 -38.49
N ASP A 113 -7.01 8.16 -38.84
CA ASP A 113 -6.50 9.53 -38.66
C ASP A 113 -5.13 9.75 -39.33
N ASN A 114 -4.93 9.13 -40.51
CA ASN A 114 -3.68 9.16 -41.26
C ASN A 114 -2.48 8.60 -40.50
N ARG A 115 -2.65 7.54 -39.68
CA ARG A 115 -1.54 6.87 -39.00
C ARG A 115 -0.39 6.59 -39.99
N PRO A 116 0.85 6.99 -39.68
CA PRO A 116 2.00 6.73 -40.53
C PRO A 116 2.39 5.24 -40.52
N VAL A 117 2.73 4.70 -41.68
CA VAL A 117 3.30 3.36 -41.84
C VAL A 117 4.66 3.48 -42.56
N TYR A 118 5.67 2.81 -42.00
CA TYR A 118 7.08 2.93 -42.40
C TYR A 118 7.56 1.81 -43.33
N VAL A 119 6.74 0.78 -43.54
CA VAL A 119 6.97 -0.32 -44.49
C VAL A 119 6.15 -0.14 -45.76
N GLN A 120 6.55 -0.79 -46.84
CA GLN A 120 5.77 -0.84 -48.07
C GLN A 120 4.52 -1.73 -47.89
N PRO A 121 3.41 -1.46 -48.60
CA PRO A 121 2.23 -2.32 -48.57
C PRO A 121 2.50 -3.78 -48.97
N THR A 122 3.52 -4.02 -49.80
CA THR A 122 3.98 -5.35 -50.22
C THR A 122 4.71 -6.12 -49.12
N SER A 123 5.18 -5.43 -48.08
CA SER A 123 5.85 -5.98 -46.90
C SER A 123 4.86 -6.34 -45.78
N ILE A 124 3.56 -6.41 -46.09
CA ILE A 124 2.48 -6.77 -45.18
C ILE A 124 1.74 -7.97 -45.78
N VAL A 125 1.61 -9.05 -45.01
CA VAL A 125 0.90 -10.26 -45.46
C VAL A 125 -0.60 -9.96 -45.55
N PRO A 126 -1.26 -10.06 -46.72
CA PRO A 126 -2.68 -9.68 -46.83
C PRO A 126 -3.64 -10.51 -45.96
N SER A 127 -3.34 -11.80 -45.77
CA SER A 127 -4.21 -12.73 -45.04
C SER A 127 -4.14 -12.62 -43.52
N THR A 128 -3.02 -12.15 -42.95
CA THR A 128 -2.80 -12.08 -41.50
C THR A 128 -2.52 -10.67 -41.00
N GLY A 129 -2.13 -9.74 -41.88
CA GLY A 129 -1.65 -8.41 -41.53
C GLY A 129 -0.27 -8.40 -40.86
N THR A 130 0.47 -9.51 -40.89
CA THR A 130 1.82 -9.57 -40.33
C THR A 130 2.79 -8.71 -41.14
N ILE A 131 3.54 -7.85 -40.45
CA ILE A 131 4.48 -6.91 -41.08
C ILE A 131 5.92 -7.46 -41.08
N ALA A 132 6.57 -7.39 -42.23
CA ALA A 132 8.03 -7.53 -42.34
C ALA A 132 8.72 -6.20 -41.98
N SER A 133 8.91 -5.94 -40.68
CA SER A 133 9.53 -4.70 -40.17
C SER A 133 10.99 -4.45 -40.61
N ARG A 134 11.59 -5.41 -41.32
CA ARG A 134 12.92 -5.29 -41.94
C ARG A 134 12.94 -4.23 -43.05
N ASP A 135 11.83 -4.01 -43.74
CA ASP A 135 11.70 -3.00 -44.80
C ASP A 135 11.76 -1.56 -44.26
N ALA A 136 11.43 -1.37 -42.97
CA ALA A 136 11.58 -0.11 -42.26
C ALA A 136 12.96 0.06 -41.59
N ARG A 137 14.00 -0.67 -42.05
CA ARG A 137 15.35 -0.62 -41.48
C ARG A 137 16.34 0.12 -42.35
N VAL A 138 17.28 0.83 -41.72
CA VAL A 138 18.41 1.48 -42.39
C VAL A 138 19.39 0.43 -42.91
N SER A 139 19.71 -0.58 -42.10
CA SER A 139 20.58 -1.71 -42.45
C SER A 139 19.82 -3.02 -42.37
N GLN A 140 19.96 -3.82 -43.42
CA GLN A 140 19.36 -5.16 -43.53
C GLN A 140 20.18 -6.23 -42.79
N LEU A 141 21.37 -5.90 -42.29
CA LEU A 141 22.27 -6.82 -41.57
C LEU A 141 21.89 -7.04 -40.10
N PHE A 142 21.07 -6.14 -39.56
CA PHE A 142 20.62 -6.17 -38.16
C PHE A 142 19.10 -6.07 -38.12
N SER A 143 18.48 -6.66 -37.09
CA SER A 143 17.05 -6.47 -36.83
C SER A 143 16.86 -5.15 -36.09
N ARG A 144 17.00 -5.16 -34.76
CA ARG A 144 16.94 -3.97 -33.92
C ARG A 144 18.34 -3.58 -33.45
N VAL A 145 18.63 -2.28 -33.48
CA VAL A 145 19.84 -1.72 -32.88
C VAL A 145 19.38 -0.79 -31.75
N THR A 146 19.18 -1.37 -30.57
CA THR A 146 18.61 -0.69 -29.42
C THR A 146 19.69 0.05 -28.65
N GLU A 147 19.64 1.37 -28.70
CA GLU A 147 20.43 2.25 -27.86
C GLU A 147 19.63 2.61 -26.59
N LEU A 148 20.18 2.27 -25.43
CA LEU A 148 19.65 2.70 -24.14
C LEU A 148 20.11 4.12 -23.85
N ARG A 149 19.16 5.06 -23.77
CA ARG A 149 19.40 6.47 -23.45
C ARG A 149 18.89 6.80 -22.06
N SER A 150 19.42 7.88 -21.47
CA SER A 150 19.00 8.42 -20.18
C SER A 150 18.56 9.88 -20.33
N ASP A 151 17.65 10.18 -21.24
CA ASP A 151 17.24 11.54 -21.61
C ASP A 151 15.78 11.88 -21.26
N LEU A 152 15.02 10.90 -20.76
CA LEU A 152 13.63 11.07 -20.38
C LEU A 152 13.50 11.70 -18.98
N GLN A 153 12.31 12.25 -18.71
CA GLN A 153 11.99 12.91 -17.44
C GLN A 153 10.64 12.42 -16.93
N SER A 154 10.46 12.42 -15.61
CA SER A 154 9.15 12.20 -15.00
C SER A 154 8.88 13.23 -13.91
N GLU A 155 7.61 13.57 -13.72
CA GLU A 155 7.12 14.45 -12.67
C GLU A 155 6.04 13.72 -11.87
N SER A 156 6.16 13.76 -10.55
CA SER A 156 5.12 13.26 -9.64
C SER A 156 4.77 14.34 -8.63
N ARG A 157 3.46 14.59 -8.53
CA ARG A 157 2.85 15.56 -7.63
C ARG A 157 1.90 14.79 -6.73
N GLN A 158 2.04 14.93 -5.43
CA GLN A 158 1.21 14.21 -4.49
C GLN A 158 0.81 15.12 -3.35
N ILE A 159 -0.47 15.11 -2.99
CA ILE A 159 -0.96 15.77 -1.78
C ILE A 159 -1.65 14.70 -0.94
N SER A 160 -1.21 14.57 0.31
CA SER A 160 -1.83 13.68 1.27
C SER A 160 -2.46 14.49 2.41
N PHE A 161 -3.67 14.08 2.78
CA PHE A 161 -4.44 14.62 3.88
C PHE A 161 -4.71 13.48 4.84
N ARG A 162 -4.37 13.64 6.12
CA ARG A 162 -4.67 12.66 7.16
C ARG A 162 -5.42 13.34 8.28
N LEU A 163 -6.46 12.68 8.76
CA LEU A 163 -7.33 13.16 9.81
C LEU A 163 -7.50 12.07 10.87
N SER A 164 -7.31 12.43 12.12
CA SER A 164 -7.57 11.58 13.28
C SER A 164 -8.12 12.40 14.44
N PRO A 165 -8.94 11.86 15.36
CA PRO A 165 -9.37 12.58 16.55
C PRO A 165 -8.15 12.89 17.44
N THR A 166 -8.12 14.02 18.15
CA THR A 166 -7.04 14.38 19.12
C THR A 166 -7.31 13.84 20.52
N SER A 167 -8.57 13.66 20.89
CA SER A 167 -8.95 13.16 22.21
C SER A 167 -8.92 11.63 22.23
N PHE A 168 -8.15 11.07 23.15
CA PHE A 168 -8.16 9.64 23.41
C PHE A 168 -9.53 9.19 23.94
N ARG A 169 -10.14 8.19 23.29
CA ARG A 169 -11.33 7.49 23.77
C ARG A 169 -11.05 5.99 23.73
N THR A 170 -11.30 5.29 24.82
CA THR A 170 -10.99 3.86 24.95
C THR A 170 -11.96 2.94 24.18
N ASN A 171 -13.12 3.46 23.76
CA ASN A 171 -14.15 2.67 23.06
C ASN A 171 -14.02 2.70 21.53
N TYR A 172 -13.52 3.79 20.96
CA TYR A 172 -13.48 4.00 19.53
C TYR A 172 -12.29 4.89 19.15
N SER A 173 -11.53 4.45 18.16
CA SER A 173 -10.45 5.19 17.52
C SER A 173 -10.63 5.14 16.02
N TRP A 174 -10.28 6.20 15.31
CA TRP A 174 -10.31 6.17 13.86
C TRP A 174 -9.27 7.09 13.27
N GLY A 175 -8.90 6.82 12.02
CA GLY A 175 -8.08 7.70 11.21
C GLY A 175 -8.42 7.48 9.75
N VAL A 176 -8.47 8.57 8.98
CA VAL A 176 -8.67 8.53 7.53
C VAL A 176 -7.56 9.31 6.88
N GLY A 177 -6.97 8.73 5.84
CA GLY A 177 -6.00 9.37 4.97
C GLY A 177 -6.51 9.38 3.53
N TYR A 178 -6.35 10.50 2.84
CA TYR A 178 -6.61 10.64 1.42
C TYR A 178 -5.36 11.15 0.72
N VAL A 179 -5.00 10.52 -0.38
CA VAL A 179 -3.87 10.86 -1.23
C VAL A 179 -4.41 11.16 -2.62
N LEU A 180 -4.10 12.35 -3.12
CA LEU A 180 -4.27 12.74 -4.51
C LEU A 180 -2.90 12.77 -5.18
N GLY A 181 -2.70 11.89 -6.17
CA GLY A 181 -1.49 11.81 -6.98
C GLY A 181 -1.71 12.29 -8.41
N ASP A 182 -0.66 12.82 -9.03
CA ASP A 182 -0.57 13.09 -10.47
C ASP A 182 0.86 12.77 -10.91
N VAL A 183 1.01 11.68 -11.68
CA VAL A 183 2.30 11.24 -12.21
C VAL A 183 2.31 11.30 -13.73
N ARG A 184 3.24 12.09 -14.26
CA ARG A 184 3.49 12.21 -15.71
C ARG A 184 4.92 11.82 -16.03
N GLU A 185 5.12 11.27 -17.21
CA GLU A 185 6.44 10.86 -17.69
C GLU A 185 6.58 11.15 -19.18
N ARG A 186 7.82 11.43 -19.60
CA ARG A 186 8.17 11.49 -21.01
C ARG A 186 8.38 10.07 -21.49
N VAL A 187 7.73 9.71 -22.59
CA VAL A 187 7.91 8.42 -23.24
C VAL A 187 8.25 8.60 -24.70
N ARG A 188 8.92 7.58 -25.24
CA ARG A 188 9.18 7.45 -26.67
C ARG A 188 8.16 6.51 -27.29
N GLY A 189 7.88 6.75 -28.57
CA GLY A 189 6.93 5.95 -29.32
C GLY A 189 7.27 4.46 -29.29
N PHE A 190 8.55 4.03 -29.36
CA PHE A 190 8.97 2.60 -29.26
C PHE A 190 8.46 1.79 -28.05
N THR A 191 7.85 2.44 -27.06
CA THR A 191 7.16 1.76 -25.94
C THR A 191 5.63 1.85 -26.01
N ASN A 192 5.11 2.85 -26.73
CA ASN A 192 3.68 3.10 -26.93
C ASN A 192 3.47 4.10 -28.09
N THR A 193 3.27 3.62 -29.33
CA THR A 193 3.30 4.46 -30.54
C THR A 193 1.91 4.89 -31.02
N ALA A 194 1.75 6.17 -31.38
CA ALA A 194 0.64 6.68 -32.20
C ALA A 194 1.09 7.27 -33.54
N GLY A 195 2.33 7.78 -33.61
CA GLY A 195 2.91 8.43 -34.79
C GLY A 195 4.36 8.01 -34.97
N ASN A 196 5.29 8.97 -35.06
CA ASN A 196 6.71 8.66 -35.18
C ASN A 196 7.28 8.05 -33.88
N PRO A 197 7.86 6.84 -33.92
CA PRO A 197 8.44 6.18 -32.75
C PRO A 197 9.57 6.97 -32.08
N LEU A 198 10.25 7.84 -32.83
CA LEU A 198 11.35 8.68 -32.36
C LEU A 198 10.89 9.87 -31.50
N ASP A 199 9.63 10.28 -31.63
CA ASP A 199 9.09 11.44 -30.93
C ASP A 199 8.97 11.17 -29.43
N VAL A 200 9.12 12.26 -28.66
CA VAL A 200 9.01 12.24 -27.20
C VAL A 200 7.79 13.04 -26.79
N GLU A 201 6.85 12.38 -26.12
CA GLU A 201 5.63 13.02 -25.61
C GLU A 201 5.52 12.90 -24.08
N TRP A 202 4.77 13.83 -23.47
CA TRP A 202 4.42 13.78 -22.05
C TRP A 202 3.08 13.07 -21.85
N ALA A 203 3.12 11.88 -21.27
CA ALA A 203 1.93 11.09 -20.99
C ALA A 203 1.73 10.88 -19.49
N ARG A 204 0.51 10.48 -19.12
CA ARG A 204 0.21 9.96 -17.78
C ARG A 204 1.02 8.68 -17.55
N SER A 205 1.60 8.49 -16.37
CA SER A 205 2.35 7.27 -16.05
C SER A 205 1.42 6.09 -15.77
N GLN A 206 1.87 4.87 -16.05
CA GLN A 206 1.15 3.64 -15.74
C GLN A 206 0.99 3.40 -14.22
N PHE A 207 1.82 4.07 -13.41
CA PHE A 207 1.79 3.99 -11.95
C PHE A 207 0.98 5.12 -11.29
N ASP A 208 0.24 5.91 -12.08
CA ASP A 208 -0.55 7.03 -11.57
C ASP A 208 -1.86 6.58 -10.89
N SER A 209 -1.75 6.14 -9.63
CA SER A 209 -2.90 5.96 -8.74
C SER A 209 -3.41 7.33 -8.25
N ARG A 210 -4.28 7.94 -9.05
CA ARG A 210 -4.84 9.29 -8.81
C ARG A 210 -5.39 9.46 -7.40
N HIS A 211 -6.17 8.49 -6.92
CA HIS A 211 -6.86 8.57 -5.65
C HIS A 211 -6.54 7.36 -4.79
N GLN A 212 -6.06 7.61 -3.57
CA GLN A 212 -5.87 6.56 -2.58
C GLN A 212 -6.50 7.00 -1.26
N ILE A 213 -7.45 6.22 -0.76
CA ILE A 213 -8.06 6.38 0.55
C ILE A 213 -7.50 5.29 1.44
N THR A 214 -7.11 5.65 2.65
CA THR A 214 -6.69 4.71 3.70
C THR A 214 -7.51 5.00 4.93
N TYR A 215 -7.90 3.96 5.65
CA TYR A 215 -8.65 4.12 6.88
C TYR A 215 -8.18 3.12 7.92
N ASN A 216 -8.32 3.51 9.17
CA ASN A 216 -8.14 2.67 10.33
C ASN A 216 -9.31 2.95 11.27
N LEU A 217 -10.04 1.90 11.66
CA LEU A 217 -11.17 1.95 12.57
C LEU A 217 -10.92 0.95 13.70
N GLY A 218 -10.83 1.43 14.92
CA GLY A 218 -10.70 0.62 16.13
C GLY A 218 -11.94 0.75 16.98
N TYR A 219 -12.49 -0.37 17.45
CA TYR A 219 -13.63 -0.39 18.36
C TYR A 219 -13.42 -1.41 19.48
N ASN A 220 -13.76 -1.05 20.71
CA ASN A 220 -13.67 -1.93 21.88
C ASN A 220 -15.07 -2.29 22.38
N PHE A 221 -15.54 -3.49 22.03
CA PHE A 221 -16.83 -4.04 22.43
C PHE A 221 -16.80 -4.53 23.86
N LEU A 222 -17.60 -3.89 24.72
CA LEU A 222 -17.84 -4.30 26.12
C LEU A 222 -16.57 -4.54 26.95
N ASP A 223 -15.44 -3.94 26.54
CA ASP A 223 -14.10 -4.18 27.08
C ASP A 223 -13.63 -5.65 27.02
N ALA A 224 -14.33 -6.48 26.24
CA ALA A 224 -14.04 -7.89 26.05
C ALA A 224 -13.32 -8.11 24.73
N VAL A 225 -13.72 -7.42 23.67
CA VAL A 225 -13.26 -7.67 22.31
C VAL A 225 -12.82 -6.37 21.66
N ARG A 226 -11.56 -6.31 21.23
CA ARG A 226 -11.01 -5.18 20.48
C ARG A 226 -10.94 -5.53 19.01
N LEU A 227 -11.69 -4.79 18.21
CA LEU A 227 -11.71 -4.85 16.76
C LEU A 227 -10.83 -3.74 16.20
N ASN A 228 -9.96 -4.07 15.24
CA ASN A 228 -9.21 -3.11 14.46
C ASN A 228 -9.36 -3.45 12.98
N TRP A 229 -10.00 -2.56 12.24
CA TRP A 229 -10.22 -2.68 10.81
C TRP A 229 -9.36 -1.64 10.09
N PHE A 230 -8.41 -2.12 9.31
CA PHE A 230 -7.59 -1.29 8.44
C PHE A 230 -7.86 -1.64 6.99
N GLY A 231 -7.94 -0.63 6.13
CA GLY A 231 -8.04 -0.86 4.70
C GLY A 231 -7.63 0.32 3.86
N SER A 232 -7.53 0.06 2.57
CA SER A 232 -7.27 1.08 1.56
C SER A 232 -8.09 0.84 0.30
N PHE A 233 -8.58 1.93 -0.28
CA PHE A 233 -9.18 1.98 -1.61
C PHE A 233 -8.24 2.75 -2.51
N ARG A 234 -7.98 2.25 -3.73
CA ARG A 234 -7.14 2.92 -4.71
C ARG A 234 -7.86 2.94 -6.04
N SER A 235 -7.81 4.09 -6.71
CA SER A 235 -8.25 4.19 -8.10
C SER A 235 -7.43 3.22 -8.95
N GLY A 236 -8.04 2.62 -9.97
CA GLY A 236 -7.33 1.69 -10.84
C GLY A 236 -6.16 2.33 -11.57
N ASN A 237 -5.18 1.51 -11.93
CA ASN A 237 -4.06 1.94 -12.76
C ASN A 237 -4.57 2.32 -14.15
N PRO A 238 -4.01 3.38 -14.74
CA PRO A 238 -4.34 3.72 -16.11
C PRO A 238 -3.69 2.75 -17.09
N TYR A 239 -4.33 2.57 -18.24
CA TYR A 239 -3.85 1.71 -19.32
C TYR A 239 -4.22 2.32 -20.69
N THR A 240 -3.51 1.90 -21.73
CA THR A 240 -3.69 2.39 -23.10
C THR A 240 -4.47 1.35 -23.91
N PRO A 241 -5.50 1.73 -24.68
CA PRO A 241 -6.04 0.89 -25.74
C PRO A 241 -4.98 0.61 -26.81
N LEU A 242 -4.64 -0.66 -27.03
CA LEU A 242 -3.61 -1.10 -27.96
C LEU A 242 -4.19 -1.98 -29.08
N ILE A 243 -3.46 -2.06 -30.18
CA ILE A 243 -3.67 -3.07 -31.22
C ILE A 243 -2.77 -4.27 -30.91
N ALA A 244 -3.27 -5.48 -31.09
CA ALA A 244 -2.44 -6.68 -31.04
C ALA A 244 -1.54 -6.74 -32.26
N GLY A 245 -0.23 -6.55 -32.04
CA GLY A 245 0.79 -6.63 -33.09
C GLY A 245 1.35 -5.26 -33.45
N ASP A 246 2.09 -5.25 -34.55
CA ASP A 246 2.71 -4.08 -35.18
C ASP A 246 1.87 -3.71 -36.40
N VAL A 247 1.43 -2.45 -36.48
CA VAL A 247 0.60 -1.87 -37.54
C VAL A 247 1.38 -0.78 -38.29
N ASN A 248 2.25 -0.04 -37.61
CA ASN A 248 3.02 1.05 -38.20
C ASN A 248 4.33 0.57 -38.88
N GLY A 249 4.75 -0.67 -38.63
CA GLY A 249 5.95 -1.30 -39.18
C GLY A 249 7.26 -0.94 -38.50
N ASP A 250 7.23 -0.35 -37.29
CA ASP A 250 8.43 -0.02 -36.51
C ASP A 250 9.10 -1.25 -35.87
N GLY A 251 8.43 -2.40 -35.95
CA GLY A 251 8.86 -3.69 -35.44
C GLY A 251 8.53 -3.90 -33.96
N TYR A 252 7.71 -3.07 -33.32
CA TYR A 252 7.27 -3.21 -31.93
C TYR A 252 5.76 -3.43 -31.84
N GLY A 253 5.32 -4.31 -30.94
CA GLY A 253 3.91 -4.60 -30.69
C GLY A 253 3.31 -3.65 -29.66
N ASN A 254 3.32 -2.35 -29.94
CA ASN A 254 3.05 -1.28 -28.97
C ASN A 254 2.16 -0.17 -29.55
N ASP A 255 1.54 -0.42 -30.70
CA ASP A 255 0.69 0.54 -31.40
C ASP A 255 -0.61 0.81 -30.62
N ARG A 256 -0.91 2.10 -30.43
CA ARG A 256 -2.18 2.55 -29.84
C ARG A 256 -3.32 2.28 -30.81
N ALA A 257 -4.47 1.83 -30.31
CA ALA A 257 -5.64 1.60 -31.14
C ALA A 257 -6.26 2.92 -31.63
N PHE A 258 -6.74 2.93 -32.87
CA PHE A 258 -7.69 3.94 -33.33
C PHE A 258 -9.09 3.59 -32.82
N ILE A 259 -9.78 4.53 -32.18
CA ILE A 259 -11.11 4.25 -31.61
C ILE A 259 -12.17 4.52 -32.67
N PHE A 260 -12.59 3.47 -33.38
CA PHE A 260 -13.58 3.56 -34.45
C PHE A 260 -14.93 4.05 -33.95
N ASN A 261 -15.48 5.08 -34.60
CA ASN A 261 -16.84 5.54 -34.34
C ASN A 261 -17.83 4.61 -35.07
N PRO A 262 -18.67 3.85 -34.36
CA PRO A 262 -19.60 2.91 -34.99
C PRO A 262 -20.61 3.57 -35.94
N ALA A 263 -20.89 4.87 -35.79
CA ALA A 263 -21.79 5.60 -36.68
C ALA A 263 -21.15 6.04 -38.01
N GLN A 264 -19.81 6.04 -38.09
CA GLN A 264 -19.05 6.54 -39.24
C GLN A 264 -18.17 5.46 -39.89
N THR A 265 -18.08 4.28 -39.28
CA THR A 265 -17.25 3.18 -39.76
C THR A 265 -17.90 2.48 -40.93
N ALA A 266 -17.16 2.32 -42.03
CA ALA A 266 -17.67 1.72 -43.26
C ALA A 266 -17.79 0.18 -43.19
N ASP A 267 -17.02 -0.48 -42.32
CA ASP A 267 -17.09 -1.93 -42.09
C ASP A 267 -18.25 -2.26 -41.11
N PRO A 268 -19.31 -2.95 -41.56
CA PRO A 268 -20.46 -3.28 -40.72
C PRO A 268 -20.11 -4.22 -39.55
N ALA A 269 -19.15 -5.13 -39.74
CA ALA A 269 -18.74 -6.07 -38.70
C ALA A 269 -18.01 -5.32 -37.58
N LEU A 270 -17.07 -4.44 -37.92
CA LEU A 270 -16.37 -3.58 -36.98
C LEU A 270 -17.34 -2.63 -36.26
N ALA A 271 -18.28 -2.02 -36.99
CA ALA A 271 -19.29 -1.13 -36.42
C ALA A 271 -20.17 -1.85 -35.39
N SER A 272 -20.70 -3.03 -35.72
CA SER A 272 -21.53 -3.82 -34.80
C SER A 272 -20.75 -4.31 -33.58
N ALA A 273 -19.51 -4.77 -33.74
CA ALA A 273 -18.66 -5.20 -32.64
C ALA A 273 -18.31 -4.03 -31.69
N MET A 274 -18.01 -2.84 -32.22
CA MET A 274 -17.83 -1.63 -31.41
C MET A 274 -19.11 -1.20 -30.68
N GLN A 275 -20.28 -1.30 -31.31
CA GLN A 275 -21.57 -1.04 -30.65
C GLN A 275 -21.83 -2.01 -29.49
N ASN A 276 -21.57 -3.30 -29.70
CA ASN A 276 -21.71 -4.33 -28.67
C ASN A 276 -20.75 -4.08 -27.51
N LEU A 277 -19.48 -3.75 -27.79
CA LEU A 277 -18.50 -3.40 -26.78
C LEU A 277 -18.97 -2.18 -25.97
N LEU A 278 -19.39 -1.09 -26.62
CA LEU A 278 -19.87 0.10 -25.91
C LEU A 278 -21.12 -0.22 -25.09
N ALA A 279 -22.04 -1.05 -25.57
CA ALA A 279 -23.25 -1.43 -24.84
C ALA A 279 -22.96 -2.28 -23.59
N THR A 280 -21.96 -3.17 -23.65
CA THR A 280 -21.67 -4.15 -22.59
C THR A 280 -20.52 -3.74 -21.67
N ALA A 281 -19.64 -2.85 -22.09
CA ALA A 281 -18.46 -2.44 -21.34
C ALA A 281 -18.81 -1.74 -20.02
N PRO A 282 -17.95 -1.86 -18.99
CA PRO A 282 -18.07 -1.08 -17.76
C PRO A 282 -18.10 0.43 -18.04
N GLY A 283 -18.87 1.19 -17.26
CA GLY A 283 -19.09 2.63 -17.52
C GLY A 283 -17.81 3.47 -17.60
N ASN A 284 -16.77 3.14 -16.83
CA ASN A 284 -15.44 3.80 -16.93
C ASN A 284 -14.74 3.53 -18.26
N VAL A 285 -14.89 2.31 -18.81
CA VAL A 285 -14.31 1.92 -20.11
C VAL A 285 -15.10 2.56 -21.25
N ARG A 286 -16.43 2.50 -21.19
CA ARG A 286 -17.32 3.18 -22.14
C ARG A 286 -17.01 4.68 -22.23
N ASN A 287 -16.98 5.38 -21.09
CA ASN A 287 -16.66 6.81 -21.07
C ASN A 287 -15.26 7.09 -21.63
N CYS A 288 -14.28 6.21 -21.41
CA CYS A 288 -12.94 6.35 -22.00
C CYS A 288 -12.96 6.26 -23.53
N LEU A 289 -13.68 5.28 -24.07
CA LEU A 289 -13.78 5.03 -25.50
C LEU A 289 -14.62 6.11 -26.19
N GLU A 290 -15.78 6.47 -25.64
CA GLU A 290 -16.68 7.51 -26.17
C GLU A 290 -15.97 8.87 -26.29
N ASN A 291 -15.20 9.24 -25.27
CA ASN A 291 -14.41 10.47 -25.30
C ASN A 291 -13.32 10.45 -26.37
N GLN A 292 -12.96 9.29 -26.92
CA GLN A 292 -11.87 9.14 -27.88
C GLN A 292 -12.31 8.66 -29.26
N LEU A 293 -13.61 8.61 -29.54
CA LEU A 293 -14.12 8.20 -30.86
C LEU A 293 -13.54 9.06 -31.98
N GLY A 294 -13.10 8.40 -33.05
CA GLY A 294 -12.57 9.05 -34.25
C GLY A 294 -11.12 9.53 -34.14
N ARG A 295 -10.37 9.12 -33.11
CA ARG A 295 -8.95 9.46 -32.95
C ARG A 295 -8.12 8.29 -32.44
N LEU A 296 -6.81 8.39 -32.60
CA LEU A 296 -5.85 7.49 -31.96
C LEU A 296 -5.93 7.61 -30.44
N ALA A 297 -5.91 6.48 -29.74
CA ALA A 297 -6.01 6.45 -28.29
C ALA A 297 -4.83 7.19 -27.64
N GLY A 298 -5.12 8.00 -26.62
CA GLY A 298 -4.08 8.61 -25.80
C GLY A 298 -3.42 7.57 -24.89
N ARG A 299 -2.13 7.71 -24.64
CA ARG A 299 -1.42 6.85 -23.69
C ARG A 299 -2.01 6.98 -22.29
N ASN A 300 -2.29 5.85 -21.65
CA ASN A 300 -2.81 5.76 -20.29
C ASN A 300 -4.09 6.60 -20.10
N SER A 301 -4.92 6.66 -21.15
CA SER A 301 -6.18 7.40 -21.18
C SER A 301 -7.31 6.68 -20.45
N CYS A 302 -7.36 5.34 -20.54
CA CYS A 302 -8.35 4.54 -19.83
C CYS A 302 -7.89 4.22 -18.42
N GLN A 303 -8.85 3.96 -17.54
CA GLN A 303 -8.60 3.67 -16.13
C GLN A 303 -9.26 2.36 -15.73
N GLY A 304 -8.49 1.47 -15.10
CA GLY A 304 -9.01 0.25 -14.51
C GLY A 304 -9.98 0.53 -13.35
N PRO A 305 -10.69 -0.49 -12.86
CA PRO A 305 -11.62 -0.32 -11.75
C PRO A 305 -10.89 0.01 -10.44
N TRP A 306 -11.64 0.47 -9.46
CA TRP A 306 -11.11 0.68 -8.11
C TRP A 306 -10.72 -0.64 -7.46
N THR A 307 -9.57 -0.65 -6.81
CA THR A 307 -9.09 -1.80 -6.02
C THR A 307 -9.25 -1.50 -4.54
N SER A 308 -9.54 -2.55 -3.77
CA SER A 308 -9.69 -2.44 -2.32
C SER A 308 -8.91 -3.54 -1.63
N GLN A 309 -8.29 -3.19 -0.52
CA GLN A 309 -7.60 -4.13 0.35
C GLN A 309 -7.98 -3.82 1.79
N ALA A 310 -8.28 -4.86 2.56
CA ALA A 310 -8.64 -4.70 3.95
C ALA A 310 -8.07 -5.85 4.80
N SER A 311 -7.88 -5.55 6.07
CA SER A 311 -7.49 -6.50 7.09
C SER A 311 -8.27 -6.19 8.37
N LEU A 312 -8.81 -7.23 8.99
CA LEU A 312 -9.56 -7.13 10.23
C LEU A 312 -8.81 -7.90 11.31
N THR A 313 -8.53 -7.26 12.44
CA THR A 313 -7.91 -7.91 13.60
C THR A 313 -8.86 -7.85 14.78
N LEU A 314 -9.13 -9.01 15.37
CA LEU A 314 -9.87 -9.18 16.59
C LEU A 314 -8.88 -9.57 17.70
N SER A 315 -8.93 -8.93 18.86
CA SER A 315 -8.16 -9.37 20.03
C SER A 315 -9.06 -9.47 21.25
N LEU A 316 -8.88 -10.54 22.01
CA LEU A 316 -9.70 -10.85 23.17
C LEU A 316 -9.02 -10.30 24.43
N ASN A 317 -9.81 -9.70 25.32
CA ASN A 317 -9.35 -9.32 26.64
C ASN A 317 -9.27 -10.58 27.53
N PRO A 318 -8.06 -10.98 27.97
CA PRO A 318 -7.90 -12.24 28.70
C PRO A 318 -8.67 -12.26 30.02
N ILE A 319 -8.79 -11.12 30.71
CA ILE A 319 -9.46 -11.03 32.00
C ILE A 319 -10.96 -11.31 31.86
N LYS A 320 -11.60 -10.77 30.82
CA LYS A 320 -13.04 -10.95 30.57
C LYS A 320 -13.38 -12.37 30.12
N PHE A 321 -12.50 -13.00 29.36
CA PHE A 321 -12.65 -14.37 28.88
C PHE A 321 -12.05 -15.43 29.82
N ARG A 322 -11.68 -15.05 31.06
CA ARG A 322 -11.07 -15.94 32.07
C ARG A 322 -9.82 -16.67 31.58
N LEU A 323 -9.12 -16.11 30.59
CA LEU A 323 -7.82 -16.58 30.16
C LEU A 323 -6.75 -16.13 31.17
N PRO A 324 -5.64 -16.87 31.31
CA PRO A 324 -4.50 -16.39 32.07
C PRO A 324 -4.09 -15.00 31.56
N GLN A 325 -3.84 -14.03 32.45
CA GLN A 325 -3.48 -12.66 32.03
C GLN A 325 -2.32 -12.68 31.02
N ARG A 326 -1.36 -13.60 31.18
CA ARG A 326 -0.20 -13.81 30.31
C ARG A 326 -0.51 -14.36 28.92
N ALA A 327 -1.74 -14.77 28.65
CA ALA A 327 -2.19 -15.28 27.35
C ALA A 327 -2.93 -14.17 26.59
N ASN A 328 -2.55 -13.92 25.34
CA ASN A 328 -3.27 -13.03 24.43
C ASN A 328 -3.68 -13.82 23.19
N VAL A 329 -4.99 -13.82 22.91
CA VAL A 329 -5.58 -14.48 21.75
C VAL A 329 -6.08 -13.42 20.79
N SER A 330 -5.64 -13.50 19.53
CA SER A 330 -6.07 -12.60 18.47
C SER A 330 -6.33 -13.35 17.18
N PHE A 331 -7.34 -12.93 16.44
CA PHE A 331 -7.69 -13.43 15.12
C PHE A 331 -7.41 -12.34 14.09
N GLN A 332 -6.73 -12.67 13.00
CA GLN A 332 -6.50 -11.78 11.88
C GLN A 332 -7.18 -12.36 10.65
N ILE A 333 -8.07 -11.57 10.04
CA ILE A 333 -8.77 -11.92 8.81
C ILE A 333 -8.16 -11.06 7.70
N SER A 334 -7.54 -11.70 6.71
CA SER A 334 -7.13 -11.05 5.47
C SER A 334 -8.30 -11.00 4.50
N ASN A 335 -8.41 -9.92 3.76
CA ASN A 335 -9.44 -9.74 2.73
C ASN A 335 -10.90 -9.94 3.20
N PRO A 336 -11.37 -9.26 4.26
CA PRO A 336 -12.75 -9.36 4.73
C PRO A 336 -13.77 -8.84 3.70
N LEU A 337 -13.35 -7.98 2.75
CA LEU A 337 -14.21 -7.50 1.67
C LEU A 337 -14.55 -8.59 0.66
N GLY A 338 -13.59 -9.46 0.33
CA GLY A 338 -13.86 -10.65 -0.49
C GLY A 338 -14.79 -11.64 0.19
N ALA A 339 -14.65 -11.82 1.51
CA ALA A 339 -15.60 -12.62 2.29
C ALA A 339 -17.01 -12.03 2.24
N ALA A 340 -17.14 -10.70 2.39
CA ALA A 340 -18.42 -10.03 2.30
C ALA A 340 -19.05 -10.14 0.90
N ASP A 341 -18.24 -10.10 -0.16
CA ASP A 341 -18.72 -10.30 -1.54
C ASP A 341 -19.36 -11.68 -1.73
N MET A 342 -18.69 -12.73 -1.24
CA MET A 342 -19.20 -14.11 -1.30
C MET A 342 -20.42 -14.35 -0.41
N LEU A 343 -20.54 -13.61 0.69
CA LEU A 343 -21.69 -13.74 1.60
C LEU A 343 -22.93 -12.97 1.09
N LEU A 344 -22.71 -11.85 0.39
CA LEU A 344 -23.79 -10.95 -0.04
C LEU A 344 -24.22 -11.18 -1.50
N HIS A 345 -23.34 -11.79 -2.31
CA HIS A 345 -23.63 -12.11 -3.69
C HIS A 345 -23.49 -13.61 -3.92
N ASP A 346 -24.40 -14.15 -4.71
CA ASP A 346 -24.34 -15.53 -5.18
C ASP A 346 -23.08 -15.76 -6.03
N ASP A 347 -22.61 -17.00 -6.13
CA ASP A 347 -21.35 -17.37 -6.80
C ASP A 347 -21.29 -16.89 -8.26
N SER A 348 -22.47 -16.73 -8.90
CA SER A 348 -22.64 -16.24 -10.27
C SER A 348 -22.67 -14.71 -10.42
N LYS A 349 -22.73 -13.94 -9.32
CA LYS A 349 -22.93 -12.48 -9.31
C LYS A 349 -21.93 -11.71 -8.44
N LEU A 350 -20.80 -12.32 -8.10
CA LEU A 350 -19.73 -11.69 -7.34
C LEU A 350 -19.29 -10.37 -7.98
N ARG A 351 -19.11 -9.33 -7.16
CA ARG A 351 -18.76 -7.98 -7.61
C ARG A 351 -17.25 -7.72 -7.65
N GLY A 352 -16.43 -8.66 -7.21
CA GLY A 352 -14.98 -8.54 -7.20
C GLY A 352 -14.42 -7.77 -6.00
N TRP A 353 -15.18 -7.65 -4.90
CA TRP A 353 -14.68 -6.88 -3.76
C TRP A 353 -13.46 -7.58 -3.15
N GLY A 354 -12.42 -6.80 -2.83
CA GLY A 354 -11.19 -7.35 -2.28
C GLY A 354 -10.35 -8.20 -3.25
N GLN A 355 -10.74 -8.28 -4.53
CA GLN A 355 -10.01 -9.00 -5.57
C GLN A 355 -9.17 -8.03 -6.42
N PHE A 356 -8.11 -8.56 -7.04
CA PHE A 356 -7.36 -7.82 -8.06
C PHE A 356 -8.03 -8.06 -9.41
N SER A 357 -8.28 -6.99 -10.14
CA SER A 357 -8.73 -7.04 -11.53
C SER A 357 -7.60 -6.61 -12.45
N PHE A 358 -7.35 -7.39 -13.50
CA PHE A 358 -6.47 -7.00 -14.59
C PHE A 358 -7.33 -6.60 -15.78
N SER A 359 -7.10 -5.41 -16.33
CA SER A 359 -7.77 -4.96 -17.55
C SER A 359 -6.89 -5.33 -18.74
N ASP A 360 -7.45 -6.05 -19.70
CA ASP A 360 -6.79 -6.32 -20.99
C ASP A 360 -6.68 -5.01 -21.80
N PRO A 361 -5.45 -4.54 -22.13
CA PRO A 361 -5.26 -3.32 -22.91
C PRO A 361 -5.48 -3.51 -24.41
N THR A 362 -5.57 -4.74 -24.92
CA THR A 362 -5.75 -5.00 -26.36
C THR A 362 -7.20 -4.76 -26.76
N LEU A 363 -7.44 -3.68 -27.51
CA LEU A 363 -8.76 -3.34 -28.04
C LEU A 363 -9.02 -3.98 -29.41
N LEU A 364 -8.02 -3.96 -30.29
CA LEU A 364 -8.16 -4.41 -31.68
C LEU A 364 -7.18 -5.53 -31.98
N GLN A 365 -7.62 -6.50 -32.78
CA GLN A 365 -6.78 -7.54 -33.34
C GLN A 365 -6.76 -7.44 -34.86
N VAL A 366 -5.58 -7.56 -35.46
CA VAL A 366 -5.44 -7.52 -36.92
C VAL A 366 -5.89 -8.86 -37.50
N ARG A 367 -6.87 -8.81 -38.41
CA ARG A 367 -7.37 -9.97 -39.16
C ARG A 367 -6.70 -10.11 -40.53
N GLY A 368 -6.28 -9.00 -41.12
CA GLY A 368 -5.70 -8.97 -42.47
C GLY A 368 -5.45 -7.55 -42.96
N PHE A 369 -4.89 -7.43 -44.16
CA PHE A 369 -4.54 -6.17 -44.79
C PHE A 369 -4.93 -6.16 -46.26
N ASP A 370 -5.54 -5.07 -46.72
CA ASP A 370 -5.84 -4.83 -48.14
C ASP A 370 -4.77 -3.88 -48.73
N PRO A 371 -3.86 -4.38 -49.59
CA PRO A 371 -2.78 -3.58 -50.14
C PRO A 371 -3.24 -2.55 -51.19
N VAL A 372 -4.43 -2.71 -51.77
CA VAL A 372 -4.97 -1.78 -52.79
C VAL A 372 -5.58 -0.57 -52.11
N SER A 373 -6.47 -0.80 -51.15
CA SER A 373 -7.11 0.28 -50.38
C SER A 373 -6.23 0.80 -49.24
N ARG A 374 -5.14 0.10 -48.91
CA ARG A 374 -4.19 0.39 -47.81
C ARG A 374 -4.89 0.44 -46.46
N ARG A 375 -5.68 -0.59 -46.16
CA ARG A 375 -6.49 -0.68 -44.94
C ARG A 375 -6.29 -2.00 -44.22
N TYR A 376 -6.23 -1.94 -42.90
CA TYR A 376 -6.29 -3.12 -42.06
C TYR A 376 -7.73 -3.52 -41.80
N ARG A 377 -7.94 -4.83 -41.62
CA ARG A 377 -9.21 -5.38 -41.15
C ARG A 377 -9.04 -5.76 -39.69
N TYR A 378 -9.92 -5.26 -38.84
CA TYR A 378 -9.84 -5.44 -37.40
C TYR A 378 -10.95 -6.33 -36.88
N ASP A 379 -10.64 -7.09 -35.85
CA ASP A 379 -11.62 -7.67 -34.93
C ASP A 379 -11.55 -6.92 -33.59
N VAL A 380 -12.70 -6.68 -32.97
CA VAL A 380 -12.79 -5.96 -31.71
C VAL A 380 -12.73 -6.97 -30.58
N ASN A 381 -11.83 -6.77 -29.63
CA ASN A 381 -11.85 -7.54 -28.40
C ASN A 381 -13.04 -7.10 -27.55
N GLU A 382 -14.15 -7.84 -27.62
CA GLU A 382 -15.35 -7.60 -26.81
C GLU A 382 -15.07 -7.67 -25.30
N ARG A 383 -13.93 -8.25 -24.89
CA ARG A 383 -13.51 -8.33 -23.49
C ARG A 383 -12.64 -7.16 -23.04
N PHE A 384 -12.41 -6.17 -23.90
CA PHE A 384 -11.57 -5.02 -23.59
C PHE A 384 -12.01 -4.34 -22.28
N GLY A 385 -11.07 -4.18 -21.35
CA GLY A 385 -11.35 -3.58 -20.04
C GLY A 385 -12.32 -4.37 -19.15
N SER A 386 -12.69 -5.61 -19.50
CA SER A 386 -13.51 -6.47 -18.66
C SER A 386 -12.78 -6.82 -17.36
N THR A 387 -13.50 -6.77 -16.25
CA THR A 387 -12.97 -7.04 -14.90
C THR A 387 -13.63 -8.28 -14.29
N SER A 388 -14.22 -9.14 -15.12
CA SER A 388 -14.96 -10.31 -14.65
C SER A 388 -14.07 -11.24 -13.83
N LEU A 389 -14.57 -11.65 -12.66
CA LEU A 389 -13.90 -12.59 -11.78
C LEU A 389 -13.80 -14.00 -12.38
N ALA A 390 -14.69 -14.35 -13.32
CA ALA A 390 -14.67 -15.65 -14.00
C ALA A 390 -13.40 -15.86 -14.83
N THR A 391 -12.73 -14.77 -15.23
CA THR A 391 -11.56 -14.80 -16.12
C THR A 391 -10.25 -14.51 -15.40
N SER A 392 -10.27 -14.10 -14.12
CA SER A 392 -9.05 -13.92 -13.32
C SER A 392 -8.68 -15.22 -12.60
N SER A 393 -7.56 -15.83 -13.01
CA SER A 393 -7.00 -17.03 -12.35
C SER A 393 -6.35 -16.73 -11.00
N VAL A 394 -6.04 -15.46 -10.72
CA VAL A 394 -5.40 -15.02 -9.48
C VAL A 394 -6.45 -14.46 -8.52
N ARG A 395 -6.82 -15.26 -7.52
CA ARG A 395 -7.72 -14.86 -6.44
C ARG A 395 -6.93 -14.48 -5.21
N ASN A 396 -7.37 -13.43 -4.52
CA ASN A 396 -6.86 -13.09 -3.20
C ASN A 396 -7.70 -13.83 -2.15
N PRO A 397 -7.18 -14.90 -1.53
CA PRO A 397 -7.96 -15.72 -0.62
C PRO A 397 -8.31 -14.95 0.66
N VAL A 398 -9.47 -15.28 1.21
CA VAL A 398 -9.81 -14.92 2.58
C VAL A 398 -9.04 -15.88 3.48
N THR A 399 -8.13 -15.39 4.31
CA THR A 399 -7.40 -16.22 5.27
C THR A 399 -7.74 -15.77 6.68
N VAL A 400 -7.90 -16.75 7.58
CA VAL A 400 -8.14 -16.49 9.00
C VAL A 400 -6.96 -17.07 9.77
N THR A 401 -6.19 -16.20 10.41
CA THR A 401 -5.05 -16.59 11.24
C THR A 401 -5.40 -16.40 12.71
N ALA A 402 -5.36 -17.49 13.47
CA ALA A 402 -5.44 -17.43 14.92
C ALA A 402 -4.01 -17.35 15.51
N MET A 403 -3.78 -16.34 16.34
CA MET A 403 -2.51 -16.13 17.03
C MET A 403 -2.73 -16.20 18.54
N MET A 404 -1.96 -17.06 19.20
CA MET A 404 -1.87 -17.13 20.65
C MET A 404 -0.46 -16.74 21.08
N ARG A 405 -0.37 -15.77 21.99
CA ARG A 405 0.89 -15.32 22.59
C ARG A 405 0.86 -15.61 24.09
N PHE A 406 1.92 -16.21 24.61
CA PHE A 406 2.05 -16.51 26.03
C PHE A 406 3.35 -15.95 26.61
N ASP A 407 3.24 -15.14 27.68
CA ASP A 407 4.40 -14.57 28.37
C ASP A 407 4.92 -15.53 29.46
N LEU A 408 6.01 -16.25 29.15
CA LEU A 408 6.64 -17.24 30.05
C LEU A 408 7.57 -16.60 31.11
N GLY A 409 8.16 -15.43 30.83
CA GLY A 409 9.12 -14.76 31.72
C GLY A 409 8.48 -14.01 32.92
N PRO A 410 9.27 -13.64 33.95
CA PRO A 410 8.80 -12.73 34.99
C PRO A 410 8.43 -11.37 34.38
N THR A 411 7.42 -10.71 34.94
CA THR A 411 6.93 -9.41 34.43
C THR A 411 8.04 -8.36 34.53
N ARG A 412 8.04 -7.36 33.64
CA ARG A 412 9.03 -6.27 33.69
C ARG A 412 9.05 -5.57 35.05
N GLU A 413 7.87 -5.34 35.64
CA GLU A 413 7.75 -4.75 36.98
C GLU A 413 8.40 -5.63 38.05
N ARG A 414 8.18 -6.96 38.01
CA ARG A 414 8.85 -7.90 38.92
C ARG A 414 10.35 -7.90 38.71
N GLN A 415 10.82 -7.90 37.46
CA GLN A 415 12.25 -7.86 37.14
C GLN A 415 12.90 -6.57 37.65
N GLN A 416 12.27 -5.40 37.43
CA GLN A 416 12.78 -4.11 37.91
C GLN A 416 12.80 -4.02 39.43
N LEU A 417 11.72 -4.43 40.09
CA LEU A 417 11.65 -4.51 41.56
C LEU A 417 12.75 -5.43 42.10
N THR A 418 12.90 -6.60 41.49
CA THR A 418 13.89 -7.59 41.89
C THR A 418 15.31 -7.06 41.70
N GLN A 419 15.63 -6.48 40.54
CA GLN A 419 16.95 -5.88 40.28
C GLN A 419 17.28 -4.74 41.24
N GLN A 420 16.29 -3.89 41.57
CA GLN A 420 16.49 -2.79 42.51
C GLN A 420 16.69 -3.28 43.95
N LEU A 421 15.96 -4.30 44.38
CA LEU A 421 16.09 -4.86 45.72
C LEU A 421 17.32 -5.77 45.86
N ASP A 422 17.71 -6.47 44.80
CA ASP A 422 18.90 -7.34 44.79
C ASP A 422 20.21 -6.53 44.81
N ARG A 423 20.19 -5.27 44.33
CA ARG A 423 21.35 -4.36 44.40
C ARG A 423 21.81 -4.16 45.85
N GLY A 424 23.06 -4.53 46.12
CA GLY A 424 23.65 -4.47 47.47
C GLY A 424 23.11 -5.51 48.46
N ARG A 425 22.36 -6.51 47.97
CA ARG A 425 21.91 -7.68 48.74
C ARG A 425 22.41 -8.99 48.12
N ARG A 426 21.91 -9.31 46.92
CA ARG A 426 22.27 -10.50 46.12
C ARG A 426 23.21 -10.16 44.95
N GLY A 427 23.22 -8.91 44.50
CA GLY A 427 24.10 -8.38 43.45
C GLY A 427 25.13 -7.37 43.96
N ARG A 428 26.10 -7.02 43.11
CA ARG A 428 27.13 -6.01 43.43
C ARG A 428 26.53 -4.60 43.62
N GLY A 429 27.11 -3.82 44.52
CA GLY A 429 26.73 -2.43 44.80
C GLY A 429 26.29 -2.20 46.25
N GLU A 430 25.81 -1.00 46.55
CA GLU A 430 25.28 -0.63 47.87
C GLU A 430 23.77 -0.76 47.93
N ARG A 431 23.28 -1.08 49.13
CA ARG A 431 21.84 -1.17 49.43
C ARG A 431 21.20 0.21 49.29
N THR A 432 20.12 0.28 48.52
CA THR A 432 19.34 1.52 48.36
C THR A 432 18.83 2.02 49.71
N PRO A 433 19.19 3.26 50.12
CA PRO A 433 18.69 3.85 51.36
C PRO A 433 17.18 4.02 51.37
N GLU A 434 16.55 3.96 52.55
CA GLU A 434 15.10 4.13 52.70
C GLU A 434 14.55 5.42 52.06
N PRO A 435 15.19 6.60 52.20
CA PRO A 435 14.71 7.83 51.55
C PRO A 435 14.64 7.72 50.02
N MET A 436 15.58 6.97 49.41
CA MET A 436 15.61 6.75 47.96
C MET A 436 14.55 5.74 47.53
N LEU A 437 14.31 4.68 48.32
CA LEU A 437 13.18 3.76 48.11
C LEU A 437 11.83 4.50 48.22
N ARG A 438 11.70 5.40 49.19
CA ARG A 438 10.52 6.27 49.34
C ARG A 438 10.31 7.12 48.10
N ALA A 439 11.33 7.79 47.59
CA ALA A 439 11.22 8.60 46.37
C ALA A 439 10.80 7.76 45.16
N MET A 440 11.37 6.56 44.98
CA MET A 440 11.09 5.66 43.86
C MET A 440 9.66 5.10 43.88
N TYR A 441 9.15 4.71 45.04
CA TYR A 441 7.85 4.05 45.18
C TYR A 441 6.72 4.98 45.65
N SER A 442 7.00 6.25 45.94
CA SER A 442 6.02 7.24 46.42
C SER A 442 4.76 7.37 45.56
N SER A 443 4.86 7.11 44.24
CA SER A 443 3.72 7.10 43.31
C SER A 443 3.40 5.73 42.73
N GLY A 444 4.04 4.66 43.21
CA GLY A 444 3.86 3.30 42.68
C GLY A 444 4.21 3.14 41.20
N GLY A 445 5.05 4.03 40.66
CA GLY A 445 5.38 4.09 39.23
C GLY A 445 4.26 4.66 38.34
N LEU A 446 3.23 5.26 38.93
CA LEU A 446 2.13 5.91 38.22
C LEU A 446 2.33 7.43 38.15
N THR A 447 1.87 8.04 37.07
CA THR A 447 1.85 9.52 36.97
C THR A 447 0.67 10.03 37.78
N ASN A 448 0.88 11.00 38.67
CA ASN A 448 -0.20 11.68 39.35
C ASN A 448 -0.89 12.68 38.39
N PRO A 449 -2.13 12.41 37.93
CA PRO A 449 -2.80 13.28 36.96
C PRO A 449 -3.19 14.63 37.57
N LEU A 450 -3.51 14.69 38.88
CA LEU A 450 -3.90 15.92 39.56
C LEU A 450 -2.75 16.92 39.59
N ALA A 451 -1.55 16.47 39.98
CA ALA A 451 -0.35 17.29 39.98
C ALA A 451 0.08 17.71 38.57
N ALA A 452 -0.15 16.86 37.56
CA ALA A 452 0.12 17.21 36.16
C ALA A 452 -0.83 18.30 35.64
N ILE A 453 -2.12 18.23 35.99
CA ILE A 453 -3.12 19.25 35.66
C ILE A 453 -2.81 20.58 36.34
N LEU A 454 -2.48 20.56 37.63
CA LEU A 454 -2.12 21.78 38.39
C LEU A 454 -0.86 22.46 37.85
N ARG A 455 0.15 21.69 37.41
CA ARG A 455 1.35 22.24 36.76
C ARG A 455 1.07 22.93 35.43
N GLN A 456 -0.11 22.70 34.84
CA GLN A 456 -0.54 23.29 33.58
C GLN A 456 -1.75 24.22 33.79
N SER A 457 -1.93 24.77 34.99
CA SER A 457 -3.05 25.65 35.35
C SER A 457 -3.26 26.77 34.34
N ASP A 458 -2.17 27.42 33.94
CA ASP A 458 -2.19 28.63 33.10
C ASP A 458 -2.51 28.26 31.65
N THR A 459 -1.92 27.18 31.13
CA THR A 459 -2.20 26.65 29.80
C THR A 459 -3.63 26.14 29.65
N LEU A 460 -4.19 25.60 30.74
CA LEU A 460 -5.57 25.09 30.79
C LEU A 460 -6.59 26.20 31.10
N GLY A 461 -6.16 27.35 31.61
CA GLY A 461 -7.06 28.41 32.07
C GLY A 461 -8.00 27.92 33.17
N LEU A 462 -7.46 27.26 34.19
CA LEU A 462 -8.26 26.79 35.34
C LEU A 462 -8.78 28.00 36.14
N SER A 463 -10.05 27.98 36.54
CA SER A 463 -10.56 28.97 37.50
C SER A 463 -9.97 28.73 38.89
N GLY A 464 -9.93 29.77 39.73
CA GLY A 464 -9.45 29.64 41.12
C GLY A 464 -10.15 28.50 41.88
N MET A 465 -11.48 28.42 41.77
CA MET A 465 -12.25 27.32 42.37
C MET A 465 -11.91 25.93 41.81
N GLN A 466 -11.62 25.82 40.50
CA GLN A 466 -11.18 24.56 39.89
C GLN A 466 -9.80 24.15 40.42
N ALA A 467 -8.85 25.08 40.46
CA ALA A 467 -7.50 24.85 40.95
C ALA A 467 -7.52 24.45 42.44
N ASP A 468 -8.28 25.14 43.28
CA ASP A 468 -8.40 24.84 44.71
C ASP A 468 -9.04 23.48 44.98
N SER A 469 -10.07 23.12 44.20
CA SER A 469 -10.72 21.81 44.29
C SER A 469 -9.75 20.69 43.91
N ILE A 470 -9.01 20.87 42.81
CA ILE A 470 -8.01 19.90 42.35
C ILE A 470 -6.84 19.80 43.33
N ALA A 471 -6.37 20.92 43.90
CA ALA A 471 -5.31 20.96 44.91
C ALA A 471 -5.73 20.23 46.20
N THR A 472 -6.97 20.44 46.65
CA THR A 472 -7.54 19.75 47.81
C THR A 472 -7.64 18.25 47.57
N MET A 473 -8.12 17.82 46.40
CA MET A 473 -8.12 16.41 46.01
C MET A 473 -6.70 15.84 45.92
N ASN A 474 -5.75 16.58 45.36
CA ASN A 474 -4.35 16.17 45.25
C ASN A 474 -3.72 15.96 46.63
N ARG A 475 -3.95 16.86 47.58
CA ARG A 475 -3.45 16.72 48.96
C ARG A 475 -4.01 15.46 49.62
N ARG A 476 -5.32 15.21 49.50
CA ARG A 476 -5.94 13.98 50.00
C ARG A 476 -5.39 12.73 49.31
N TYR A 477 -5.13 12.80 48.00
CA TYR A 477 -4.56 11.72 47.21
C TYR A 477 -3.14 11.38 47.64
N VAL A 478 -2.26 12.36 47.78
CA VAL A 478 -0.87 12.18 48.21
C VAL A 478 -0.80 11.62 49.64
N ILE A 479 -1.62 12.12 50.58
CA ILE A 479 -1.66 11.59 51.95
C ILE A 479 -2.05 10.11 51.97
N ARG A 480 -3.09 9.73 51.23
CA ARG A 480 -3.51 8.30 51.17
C ARG A 480 -2.49 7.44 50.44
N LEU A 481 -1.89 7.93 49.35
CA LEU A 481 -0.79 7.22 48.69
C LEU A 481 0.38 6.96 49.63
N ASP A 482 0.78 7.95 50.43
CA ASP A 482 1.86 7.76 51.41
C ASP A 482 1.49 6.70 52.44
N SER A 483 0.24 6.68 52.93
CA SER A 483 -0.21 5.61 53.85
C SER A 483 -0.19 4.20 53.24
N ILE A 484 -0.34 4.09 51.91
CA ILE A 484 -0.26 2.81 51.18
C ILE A 484 1.21 2.37 51.00
N TRP A 485 2.09 3.30 50.63
CA TRP A 485 3.48 2.99 50.27
C TRP A 485 4.46 3.03 51.44
N SER A 486 4.19 3.80 52.50
CA SER A 486 5.04 3.88 53.70
C SER A 486 5.33 2.51 54.33
N PRO A 487 4.34 1.63 54.57
CA PRO A 487 4.60 0.28 55.10
C PRO A 487 5.40 -0.60 54.15
N VAL A 488 5.19 -0.45 52.83
CA VAL A 488 5.91 -1.23 51.80
C VAL A 488 7.37 -0.81 51.72
N VAL A 489 7.64 0.50 51.77
CA VAL A 489 8.99 1.06 51.77
C VAL A 489 9.74 0.66 53.04
N ALA A 490 9.10 0.76 54.22
CA ALA A 490 9.70 0.31 55.48
C ALA A 490 10.04 -1.18 55.44
N TYR A 491 9.15 -2.01 54.89
CA TYR A 491 9.41 -3.43 54.65
C TYR A 491 10.61 -3.64 53.72
N TYR A 492 10.67 -2.97 52.57
CA TYR A 492 11.82 -3.06 51.65
C TYR A 492 13.12 -2.60 52.29
N ALA A 493 13.09 -1.54 53.09
CA ALA A 493 14.21 -1.03 53.85
C ALA A 493 14.65 -1.96 54.99
N ALA A 494 13.80 -2.87 55.45
CA ALA A 494 14.11 -3.89 56.45
C ALA A 494 14.57 -5.24 55.86
N LEU A 495 14.37 -5.49 54.55
CA LEU A 495 14.68 -6.79 53.93
C LEU A 495 16.14 -7.27 54.15
N PRO A 496 16.36 -8.52 54.57
CA PRO A 496 17.70 -9.12 54.73
C PRO A 496 18.38 -9.42 53.37
N LYS A 497 19.66 -9.84 53.39
CA LYS A 497 20.42 -10.20 52.17
C LYS A 497 19.73 -11.31 51.35
N SER A 498 19.15 -12.30 52.02
CA SER A 498 18.31 -13.34 51.42
C SER A 498 16.85 -13.08 51.77
N TYR A 499 16.03 -12.71 50.79
CA TYR A 499 14.61 -12.45 50.98
C TYR A 499 13.74 -13.19 49.97
N ASP A 500 12.46 -13.33 50.28
CA ASP A 500 11.47 -13.87 49.36
C ASP A 500 11.06 -12.81 48.33
N GLN A 501 11.48 -13.01 47.08
CA GLN A 501 11.14 -12.12 45.96
C GLN A 501 9.63 -12.15 45.63
N ASP A 502 8.95 -13.27 45.90
CA ASP A 502 7.51 -13.41 45.70
C ASP A 502 6.71 -12.63 46.75
N ASP A 503 7.12 -12.64 48.03
CA ASP A 503 6.49 -11.83 49.08
C ASP A 503 6.68 -10.32 48.82
N ALA A 504 7.90 -9.91 48.47
CA ALA A 504 8.19 -8.52 48.11
C ALA A 504 7.33 -8.05 46.91
N TYR A 505 7.23 -8.86 45.86
CA TYR A 505 6.41 -8.55 44.70
C TYR A 505 4.90 -8.57 45.01
N ARG A 506 4.43 -9.45 45.89
CA ARG A 506 3.02 -9.47 46.33
C ARG A 506 2.64 -8.17 47.04
N ARG A 507 3.47 -7.69 47.94
CA ARG A 507 3.28 -6.41 48.65
C ARG A 507 3.29 -5.22 47.69
N TYR A 508 4.20 -5.21 46.71
CA TYR A 508 4.19 -4.22 45.62
C TYR A 508 2.85 -4.21 44.88
N ARG A 509 2.36 -5.39 44.47
CA ARG A 509 1.11 -5.53 43.72
C ARG A 509 -0.09 -5.03 44.50
N VAL A 510 -0.22 -5.40 45.77
CA VAL A 510 -1.33 -4.95 46.63
C VAL A 510 -1.33 -3.42 46.76
N ALA A 511 -0.17 -2.82 47.03
CA ALA A 511 -0.06 -1.36 47.14
C ALA A 511 -0.37 -0.63 45.81
N ARG A 512 0.07 -1.20 44.69
CA ARG A 512 -0.26 -0.68 43.36
C ARG A 512 -1.75 -0.78 43.05
N GLU A 513 -2.37 -1.93 43.29
CA GLU A 513 -3.82 -2.13 43.07
C GLU A 513 -4.63 -1.11 43.89
N ALA A 514 -4.28 -0.89 45.16
CA ALA A 514 -4.90 0.13 46.01
C ALA A 514 -4.69 1.57 45.49
N SER A 515 -3.50 1.87 44.95
CA SER A 515 -3.19 3.17 44.35
C SER A 515 -4.04 3.44 43.10
N VAL A 516 -4.25 2.43 42.26
CA VAL A 516 -5.10 2.52 41.05
C VAL A 516 -6.57 2.61 41.43
N ASP A 517 -7.04 1.83 42.40
CA ASP A 517 -8.43 1.90 42.87
C ASP A 517 -8.80 3.29 43.38
N MET A 518 -7.86 4.00 44.00
CA MET A 518 -8.04 5.38 44.39
C MET A 518 -8.17 6.32 43.18
N LEU A 519 -7.35 6.14 42.13
CA LEU A 519 -7.49 6.90 40.89
C LEU A 519 -8.82 6.63 40.18
N ILE A 520 -9.29 5.38 40.18
CA ILE A 520 -10.59 5.01 39.60
C ILE A 520 -11.73 5.78 40.29
N ARG A 521 -11.64 5.96 41.62
CA ARG A 521 -12.63 6.74 42.38
C ARG A 521 -12.54 8.25 42.12
N ILE A 522 -11.34 8.81 41.93
CA ILE A 522 -11.15 10.25 41.74
C ILE A 522 -11.40 10.70 40.29
N ALA A 523 -11.11 9.84 39.31
CA ALA A 523 -11.17 10.20 37.90
C ALA A 523 -12.52 10.78 37.43
N PRO A 524 -13.70 10.28 37.88
CA PRO A 524 -15.00 10.87 37.54
C PRO A 524 -15.18 12.29 38.06
N ASP A 525 -14.81 12.56 39.32
CA ASP A 525 -14.91 13.88 39.93
C ASP A 525 -13.98 14.88 39.25
N LEU A 526 -12.73 14.46 38.98
CA LEU A 526 -11.77 15.27 38.24
C LEU A 526 -12.24 15.58 36.82
N LYS A 527 -12.89 14.62 36.14
CA LYS A 527 -13.51 14.82 34.82
C LYS A 527 -14.68 15.79 34.84
N ARG A 528 -15.40 15.92 35.95
CA ARG A 528 -16.54 16.83 36.13
C ARG A 528 -16.07 18.26 36.41
N LEU A 529 -14.94 18.41 37.10
CA LEU A 529 -14.36 19.73 37.36
C LEU A 529 -13.80 20.39 36.10
N LEU A 530 -13.30 19.62 35.13
CA LEU A 530 -12.72 20.16 33.90
C LEU A 530 -13.76 20.30 32.78
N THR A 531 -13.72 21.43 32.07
CA THR A 531 -14.56 21.63 30.89
C THR A 531 -14.17 20.68 29.75
N SER A 532 -15.06 20.48 28.79
CA SER A 532 -14.76 19.68 27.60
C SER A 532 -13.60 20.22 26.76
N GLU A 533 -13.35 21.53 26.80
CA GLU A 533 -12.20 22.13 26.13
C GLU A 533 -10.89 21.89 26.91
N GLN A 534 -10.90 22.12 28.23
CA GLN A 534 -9.76 21.84 29.10
C GLN A 534 -9.29 20.39 28.99
N ARG A 535 -10.23 19.44 28.99
CA ARG A 535 -9.92 18.00 28.84
C ARG A 535 -9.24 17.66 27.51
N ARG A 536 -9.47 18.43 26.44
CA ARG A 536 -8.81 18.22 25.13
C ARG A 536 -7.41 18.82 25.05
N LYS A 537 -7.11 19.80 25.89
CA LYS A 537 -5.77 20.40 26.00
C LYS A 537 -4.82 19.53 26.84
N LEU A 538 -5.34 18.55 27.58
CA LEU A 538 -4.53 17.66 28.40
C LEU A 538 -3.60 16.78 27.53
N PRO A 539 -2.33 16.61 27.93
CA PRO A 539 -1.44 15.61 27.36
C PRO A 539 -2.05 14.21 27.39
N ALA A 540 -1.79 13.40 26.35
CA ALA A 540 -2.41 12.10 26.19
C ALA A 540 -2.15 11.13 27.36
N ASN A 541 -0.96 11.19 27.98
CA ASN A 541 -0.64 10.45 29.18
C ASN A 541 -1.58 10.84 30.33
N VAL A 542 -1.76 12.14 30.61
CA VAL A 542 -2.66 12.62 31.68
C VAL A 542 -4.11 12.27 31.37
N ALA A 543 -4.56 12.47 30.12
CA ALA A 543 -5.91 12.16 29.69
C ALA A 543 -6.26 10.67 29.86
N SER A 544 -5.29 9.77 29.64
CA SER A 544 -5.49 8.33 29.84
C SER A 544 -5.76 7.96 31.31
N PHE A 545 -5.09 8.63 32.28
CA PHE A 545 -5.34 8.43 33.72
C PHE A 545 -6.67 9.01 34.20
N LEU A 546 -7.40 9.76 33.36
CA LEU A 546 -8.78 10.15 33.63
C LEU A 546 -9.79 9.09 33.16
N ASP A 547 -9.37 8.10 32.37
CA ASP A 547 -10.23 7.01 31.91
C ASP A 547 -10.20 5.83 32.88
N THR A 548 -11.35 5.57 33.52
CA THR A 548 -11.50 4.47 34.49
C THR A 548 -11.25 3.10 33.85
N ARG A 549 -11.47 2.93 32.54
CA ARG A 549 -11.16 1.68 31.82
C ARG A 549 -9.66 1.48 31.66
N TYR A 550 -8.93 2.55 31.32
CA TYR A 550 -7.48 2.51 31.25
C TYR A 550 -6.88 2.18 32.62
N LEU A 551 -7.38 2.84 33.67
CA LEU A 551 -6.97 2.56 35.06
C LEU A 551 -7.26 1.10 35.45
N ALA A 552 -8.44 0.58 35.14
CA ALA A 552 -8.78 -0.82 35.41
C ALA A 552 -7.84 -1.81 34.68
N ALA A 553 -7.44 -1.50 33.45
CA ALA A 553 -6.52 -2.34 32.68
C ALA A 553 -5.10 -2.39 33.26
N ILE A 554 -4.63 -1.31 33.91
CA ILE A 554 -3.30 -1.25 34.53
C ILE A 554 -3.29 -1.63 36.03
N ARG A 555 -4.47 -1.91 36.61
CA ARG A 555 -4.68 -2.15 38.05
C ARG A 555 -3.70 -3.17 38.64
N SER A 556 -3.58 -4.34 38.02
CA SER A 556 -2.76 -5.45 38.52
C SER A 556 -1.32 -5.47 37.99
N GLY A 557 -0.87 -4.43 37.28
CA GLY A 557 0.48 -4.33 36.69
C GLY A 557 0.52 -4.51 35.17
N THR A 558 1.73 -4.61 34.60
CA THR A 558 1.94 -4.86 33.15
C THR A 558 1.87 -6.33 32.76
N ALA A 559 1.54 -7.23 33.70
CA ALA A 559 1.42 -8.65 33.46
C ALA A 559 0.24 -8.93 32.52
N GLY A 560 0.49 -9.39 31.30
CA GLY A 560 -0.62 -9.69 30.38
C GLY A 560 -1.37 -8.47 29.85
N GLY A 561 -0.95 -7.27 30.25
CA GLY A 561 -1.30 -6.06 29.55
C GLY A 561 -0.75 -6.24 28.15
N ALA A 562 -1.63 -6.56 27.21
CA ALA A 562 -1.36 -6.31 25.82
C ALA A 562 -0.95 -4.84 25.73
N GLY A 563 0.36 -4.57 25.79
CA GLY A 563 1.02 -3.49 25.07
C GLY A 563 0.87 -3.72 23.57
N GLY A 564 -0.31 -4.20 23.13
CA GLY A 564 -0.82 -3.90 21.81
C GLY A 564 -0.82 -2.39 21.74
N MET A 565 -0.08 -1.90 20.75
CA MET A 565 0.02 -0.52 20.34
C MET A 565 -1.29 0.23 20.63
N MET A 566 -1.37 0.91 21.77
CA MET A 566 -2.44 1.87 22.00
C MET A 566 -2.01 3.09 21.20
N SER A 567 -2.53 3.17 19.98
CA SER A 567 -2.24 4.26 19.06
C SER A 567 -2.75 5.55 19.68
N PHE A 568 -1.82 6.40 20.12
CA PHE A 568 -2.17 7.73 20.58
C PHE A 568 -2.50 8.61 19.37
N PRO A 569 -3.49 9.50 19.50
CA PRO A 569 -3.76 10.47 18.46
C PRO A 569 -2.55 11.40 18.27
N GLY A 570 -2.05 11.49 17.03
CA GLY A 570 -0.85 12.25 16.67
C GLY A 570 0.38 11.43 16.27
N GLY A 571 0.25 10.12 16.02
CA GLY A 571 1.30 9.32 15.36
C GLY A 571 2.58 9.08 16.18
N ARG A 572 2.71 9.66 17.38
CA ARG A 572 3.76 9.28 18.34
C ARG A 572 3.38 7.95 18.97
N MET A 573 3.92 6.88 18.42
CA MET A 573 4.05 5.61 19.14
C MET A 573 4.91 5.87 20.37
N MET A 574 4.32 5.83 21.57
CA MET A 574 5.12 5.66 22.76
C MET A 574 5.59 4.21 22.78
N GLN A 575 6.70 3.95 22.09
CA GLN A 575 7.51 2.77 22.33
C GLN A 575 8.09 2.96 23.74
N GLY A 576 7.58 2.20 24.72
CA GLY A 576 8.33 2.00 25.95
C GLY A 576 9.69 1.41 25.55
N GLY A 577 10.74 2.22 25.66
CA GLY A 577 12.01 2.00 24.97
C GLY A 577 12.73 0.69 25.28
N GLY A 578 13.63 0.33 24.36
CA GLY A 578 14.74 -0.61 24.55
C GLY A 578 14.44 -2.11 24.34
N PRO A 579 15.18 -2.83 23.48
CA PRO A 579 15.05 -4.27 23.30
C PRO A 579 15.73 -4.98 24.49
N GLY A 580 14.94 -5.68 25.30
CA GLY A 580 15.42 -6.53 26.38
C GLY A 580 14.65 -7.85 26.37
N GLY A 581 15.35 -8.94 26.08
CA GLY A 581 14.82 -10.27 25.82
C GLY A 581 14.15 -10.90 27.03
N GLY A 582 12.82 -11.00 26.99
CA GLY A 582 12.10 -12.07 27.67
C GLY A 582 11.70 -13.09 26.62
N ALA A 583 11.89 -14.38 26.89
CA ALA A 583 11.45 -15.45 26.00
C ALA A 583 9.93 -15.33 25.75
N ARG A 584 9.57 -15.17 24.48
CA ARG A 584 8.19 -15.07 23.99
C ARG A 584 7.96 -16.23 23.05
N GLU A 585 6.95 -17.05 23.33
CA GLU A 585 6.52 -18.09 22.42
C GLU A 585 5.29 -17.60 21.65
N THR A 586 5.33 -17.69 20.32
CA THR A 586 4.24 -17.29 19.43
C THR A 586 3.81 -18.51 18.63
N ILE A 587 2.57 -18.96 18.85
CA ILE A 587 1.98 -20.06 18.08
C ILE A 587 1.06 -19.43 17.03
N ILE A 588 1.31 -19.73 15.76
CA ILE A 588 0.55 -19.23 14.61
C ILE A 588 -0.15 -20.41 13.94
N ILE A 589 -1.49 -20.38 13.91
CA ILE A 589 -2.30 -21.38 13.21
C ILE A 589 -2.96 -20.65 12.01
N ARG A 590 -2.70 -21.15 10.80
CA ARG A 590 -3.28 -20.64 9.54
C ARG A 590 -4.29 -21.66 9.02
N GLN A 591 -5.48 -21.19 8.66
CA GLN A 591 -6.47 -21.96 7.90
C GLN A 591 -6.75 -21.29 6.55
#